data_AF-A0A5J4V258-F1
#
_entry.id   AF-A0A5J4V258-F1
#
_cell.length_a   1.000
_cell.length_b   1.000
_cell.length_c   1.000
_cell.angle_alpha   90.00
_cell.angle_beta   90.00
_cell.angle_gamma   90.00
#
_symmetry.space_group_name_H-M   'P 1'
#
loop_
_entity.id
_entity.type
_entity.pdbx_description
1 polymer ?
#
loop_
_entity_poly.entity_id
_entity_poly.type
_entity_poly.pdbx_seq_one_letter_code
_entity_poly.pdbx_strand_id
1 'polypeptide(L)'
;MTITDEEVYQILRSGITGGLSQVIHRYNVAGETKINQLKYINGKLISKDTDYVMTHLLTLDFNCQYPSVMSSEPHKFIKYSGRRMFMAGQILDKITDKYTARNLIYNLLRFNDVEGMPSFIAIVKGHIDE
;
A
#
# COMPACT_ATOMS: atom_id res chain seq x y z
N MET A 1 -12.96 19.91 10.88
CA MET A 1 -12.98 20.19 9.43
C MET A 1 -13.35 18.89 8.76
N THR A 2 -14.41 18.88 7.97
CA THR A 2 -15.13 17.66 7.58
C THR A 2 -15.24 17.62 6.07
N ILE A 3 -14.98 16.45 5.47
CA ILE A 3 -15.31 16.21 4.07
C ILE A 3 -16.84 16.26 3.95
N THR A 4 -17.35 17.30 3.29
CA THR A 4 -18.81 17.52 3.11
C THR A 4 -19.30 17.08 1.74
N ASP A 5 -18.41 16.85 0.79
CA ASP A 5 -18.72 16.35 -0.55
C ASP A 5 -18.83 14.82 -0.51
N GLU A 6 -20.03 14.31 -0.77
CA GLU A 6 -20.32 12.87 -0.76
C GLU A 6 -19.56 12.12 -1.85
N GLU A 7 -19.42 12.69 -3.05
CA GLU A 7 -18.70 12.03 -4.15
C GLU A 7 -17.23 11.87 -3.77
N VAL A 8 -16.61 12.91 -3.22
CA VAL A 8 -15.21 12.84 -2.75
C VAL A 8 -15.07 11.86 -1.58
N TYR A 9 -16.04 11.83 -0.66
CA TYR A 9 -16.06 10.82 0.41
C TYR A 9 -16.09 9.39 -0.16
N GLN A 10 -16.94 9.11 -1.13
CA GLN A 10 -17.02 7.78 -1.75
C GLN A 10 -15.74 7.41 -2.50
N ILE A 11 -15.11 8.37 -3.19
CA ILE A 11 -13.82 8.16 -3.87
C ILE A 11 -12.74 7.79 -2.85
N LEU A 12 -12.63 8.55 -1.75
CA LEU A 12 -11.71 8.23 -0.65
C LEU A 12 -11.97 6.85 -0.08
N ARG A 13 -13.25 6.52 0.18
CA ARG A 13 -13.66 5.25 0.77
C ARG A 13 -13.36 4.06 -0.14
N SER A 14 -13.42 4.23 -1.45
CA SER A 14 -13.16 3.19 -2.45
C SER A 14 -11.71 2.67 -2.42
N GLY A 15 -10.76 3.52 -2.03
CA GLY A 15 -9.35 3.16 -1.89
C GLY A 15 -8.97 2.59 -0.52
N ILE A 16 -9.87 2.61 0.46
CA ILE A 16 -9.59 2.16 1.84
C ILE A 16 -10.02 0.71 2.01
N THR A 17 -9.03 -0.16 2.21
CA THR A 17 -9.23 -1.56 2.60
C THR A 17 -8.98 -1.72 4.09
N GLY A 18 -9.66 -2.69 4.72
CA GLY A 18 -9.44 -3.04 6.12
C GLY A 18 -8.12 -3.80 6.35
N GLY A 19 -8.00 -4.45 7.51
CA GLY A 19 -6.86 -5.32 7.79
C GLY A 19 -6.73 -6.47 6.78
N LEU A 20 -5.49 -6.83 6.46
CA LEU A 20 -5.21 -8.00 5.62
C LEU A 20 -5.30 -9.26 6.48
N SER A 21 -6.23 -10.16 6.16
CA SER A 21 -6.30 -11.50 6.71
C SER A 21 -6.16 -12.50 5.59
N GLN A 22 -5.05 -13.23 5.56
CA GLN A 22 -4.79 -14.29 4.59
C GLN A 22 -4.60 -15.61 5.34
N VAL A 23 -5.51 -16.56 5.08
CA VAL A 23 -5.34 -17.95 5.52
C VAL A 23 -4.75 -18.73 4.36
N ILE A 24 -3.53 -19.23 4.54
CA ILE A 24 -2.94 -20.17 3.60
C ILE A 24 -3.36 -21.56 4.08
N HIS A 25 -4.08 -22.32 3.24
CA HIS A 25 -4.43 -23.73 3.50
C HIS A 25 -3.18 -24.62 3.40
N ARG A 26 -2.22 -24.41 4.31
CA ARG A 26 -0.97 -25.17 4.39
C ARG A 26 -0.90 -25.83 5.76
N TYR A 27 -0.96 -27.16 5.76
CA TYR A 27 -0.71 -27.96 6.95
C TYR A 27 0.81 -28.06 7.14
N ASN A 28 1.33 -27.42 8.19
CA ASN A 28 2.75 -27.47 8.53
C ASN A 28 2.94 -28.36 9.77
N VAL A 29 3.72 -29.42 9.62
CA VAL A 29 4.03 -30.37 10.69
C VAL A 29 5.50 -30.21 11.09
N ALA A 30 5.74 -30.03 12.38
CA ALA A 30 7.08 -29.96 12.95
C ALA A 30 7.83 -31.28 12.71
N GLY A 31 9.07 -31.19 12.24
CA GLY A 31 9.91 -32.36 11.94
C GLY A 31 9.64 -33.01 10.58
N GLU A 32 8.61 -32.57 9.85
CA GLU A 32 8.25 -33.14 8.53
C GLU A 32 8.24 -32.08 7.42
N THR A 33 7.65 -30.92 7.67
CA THR A 33 7.44 -29.91 6.62
C THR A 33 8.70 -29.08 6.36
N LYS A 34 9.14 -29.01 5.11
CA LYS A 34 10.26 -28.13 4.71
C LYS A 34 9.86 -26.65 4.73
N ILE A 35 10.80 -25.80 5.12
CA ILE A 35 10.61 -24.34 5.09
C ILE A 35 10.59 -23.88 3.64
N ASN A 36 9.53 -23.18 3.26
CA ASN A 36 9.35 -22.64 1.91
C ASN A 36 9.82 -21.18 1.83
N GLN A 37 10.43 -20.82 0.70
CA GLN A 37 10.84 -19.45 0.41
C GLN A 37 10.32 -19.02 -0.97
N LEU A 38 9.75 -17.81 -1.04
CA LEU A 38 9.44 -17.14 -2.29
C LEU A 38 10.71 -16.44 -2.81
N LYS A 39 11.11 -16.75 -4.05
CA LYS A 39 12.26 -16.14 -4.74
C LYS A 39 11.82 -15.46 -6.01
N TYR A 40 12.31 -14.24 -6.24
CA TYR A 40 12.11 -13.54 -7.49
C TYR A 40 13.25 -13.86 -8.45
N ILE A 41 12.96 -14.57 -9.53
CA ILE A 41 13.94 -15.04 -10.52
C ILE A 41 13.39 -14.76 -11.91
N ASN A 42 14.14 -14.02 -12.73
CA ASN A 42 13.81 -13.74 -14.13
C ASN A 42 12.38 -13.21 -14.34
N GLY A 43 11.95 -12.25 -13.50
CA GLY A 43 10.62 -11.66 -13.60
C GLY A 43 9.49 -12.47 -12.97
N LYS A 44 9.78 -13.65 -12.40
CA LYS A 44 8.79 -14.56 -11.83
C LYS A 44 9.01 -14.77 -10.34
N LEU A 45 7.93 -14.86 -9.59
CA LEU A 45 7.95 -15.26 -8.19
C LEU A 45 7.80 -16.78 -8.10
N ILE A 46 8.80 -17.47 -7.57
CA ILE A 46 8.86 -18.93 -7.49
C ILE A 46 8.87 -19.34 -6.02
N SER A 47 7.98 -20.25 -5.65
CA SER A 47 7.96 -20.91 -4.34
C SER A 47 8.89 -22.12 -4.37
N LYS A 48 9.93 -22.14 -3.54
CA LYS A 48 10.89 -23.25 -3.46
C LYS A 48 11.11 -23.66 -2.01
N ASP A 49 11.08 -24.97 -1.76
CA ASP A 49 11.44 -25.52 -0.47
C ASP A 49 12.96 -25.48 -0.25
N THR A 50 13.35 -25.16 0.97
CA THR A 50 14.74 -25.23 1.43
C THR A 50 15.07 -26.63 1.95
N ASP A 51 16.34 -26.88 2.25
CA ASP A 51 16.76 -28.15 2.86
C ASP A 51 16.47 -28.21 4.38
N TYR A 52 15.99 -27.11 4.96
CA TYR A 52 15.65 -27.02 6.37
C TYR A 52 14.21 -27.46 6.63
N VAL A 53 14.05 -28.25 7.69
CA VAL A 53 12.76 -28.72 8.17
C VAL A 53 12.28 -27.80 9.29
N MET A 54 11.00 -27.44 9.25
CA MET A 54 10.36 -26.64 10.29
C MET A 54 10.29 -27.45 11.59
N THR A 55 10.72 -26.86 12.70
CA THR A 55 10.66 -27.50 14.03
C THR A 55 9.71 -26.78 14.98
N HIS A 56 9.52 -25.47 14.78
CA HIS A 56 8.69 -24.62 15.63
C HIS A 56 7.93 -23.61 14.76
N LEU A 57 6.78 -23.15 15.25
CA LEU A 57 6.02 -22.04 14.68
C LEU A 57 6.17 -20.82 15.59
N LEU A 58 6.55 -19.69 15.01
CA LEU A 58 6.57 -18.39 15.69
C LEU A 58 5.50 -17.51 15.09
N THR A 59 4.61 -17.00 15.92
CA THR A 59 3.68 -15.93 15.57
C THR A 59 4.25 -14.61 16.07
N LEU A 60 4.30 -13.61 15.19
CA LEU A 60 4.72 -12.26 15.53
C LEU A 60 3.52 -11.35 15.38
N ASP A 61 3.35 -10.46 16.36
CA ASP A 61 2.34 -9.42 16.31
C ASP A 61 3.01 -8.04 16.47
N PHE A 62 2.39 -7.03 15.87
CA PHE A 62 2.85 -5.67 15.97
C PHE A 62 2.25 -4.99 17.19
N ASN A 63 3.09 -4.34 17.99
CA ASN A 63 2.60 -3.47 19.06
C ASN A 63 1.85 -2.29 18.44
N CYS A 64 0.54 -2.23 18.69
CA CYS A 64 -0.31 -1.12 18.28
C CYS A 64 -0.16 -0.78 16.78
N GLN A 65 -0.45 -1.74 15.89
CA GLN A 65 -0.24 -1.59 14.44
C GLN A 65 -0.79 -0.27 13.87
N TYR A 66 -2.05 0.07 14.13
CA TYR A 66 -2.66 1.29 13.59
C TYR A 66 -2.03 2.57 14.16
N PRO A 67 -1.92 2.77 15.49
CA PRO A 67 -1.23 3.95 16.04
C PRO A 67 0.22 4.09 15.57
N SER A 68 0.97 2.99 15.51
CA SER A 68 2.36 3.00 15.06
C SER A 68 2.48 3.50 13.61
N VAL A 69 1.54 3.12 12.75
CA VAL A 69 1.50 3.56 11.35
C VAL A 69 0.93 4.98 11.19
N MET A 70 -0.05 5.36 12.01
CA MET A 70 -0.71 6.67 11.98
C MET A 70 0.10 7.79 12.64
N SER A 71 1.18 7.47 13.35
CA SER A 71 2.09 8.44 13.98
C SER A 71 2.80 9.38 12.98
N SER A 72 2.65 9.14 11.67
CA SER A 72 3.38 9.82 10.60
C SER A 72 4.91 9.73 10.72
N GLU A 73 5.41 8.80 11.54
CA GLU A 73 6.83 8.48 11.61
C GLU A 73 7.35 8.00 10.24
N PRO A 74 8.50 8.50 9.77
CA PRO A 74 9.06 8.08 8.49
C PRO A 74 9.33 6.57 8.43
N HIS A 75 8.63 5.87 7.54
CA HIS A 75 8.78 4.44 7.29
C HIS A 75 9.36 4.14 5.90
N LYS A 76 10.39 3.30 5.85
CA LYS A 76 11.14 2.95 4.61
C LYS A 76 10.29 2.35 3.48
N PHE A 77 9.14 1.77 3.80
CA PHE A 77 8.24 1.18 2.80
C PHE A 77 7.29 2.20 2.15
N ILE A 78 7.11 3.38 2.73
CA ILE A 78 6.18 4.40 2.21
C ILE A 78 6.93 5.33 1.25
N LYS A 79 7.23 4.86 0.04
CA LYS A 79 8.13 5.60 -0.88
C LYS A 79 7.49 6.85 -1.48
N TYR A 80 6.17 6.89 -1.62
CA TYR A 80 5.46 7.84 -2.47
C TYR A 80 5.02 9.13 -1.78
N SER A 81 5.11 9.18 -0.45
CA SER A 81 4.65 10.30 0.37
C SER A 81 5.73 10.71 1.37
N GLY A 82 6.98 10.81 0.91
CA GLY A 82 8.11 11.25 1.75
C GLY A 82 8.36 10.35 2.96
N ARG A 83 8.07 9.04 2.86
CA ARG A 83 8.14 8.07 3.97
C ARG A 83 7.07 8.22 5.05
N ARG A 84 6.11 9.13 4.92
CA ARG A 84 5.06 9.35 5.93
C ARG A 84 3.70 8.89 5.45
N MET A 85 2.86 8.42 6.36
CA MET A 85 1.45 8.21 6.07
C MET A 85 0.69 9.53 6.29
N PHE A 86 -0.13 9.89 5.31
CA PHE A 86 -1.07 11.02 5.40
C PHE A 86 -2.50 10.51 5.41
N MET A 87 -3.33 11.13 6.24
CA MET A 87 -4.79 10.96 6.19
C MET A 87 -5.41 12.20 5.55
N ALA A 88 -6.39 12.01 4.68
CA ALA A 88 -7.10 13.12 4.05
C ALA A 88 -7.87 13.92 5.11
N GLY A 89 -7.43 15.16 5.36
CA GLY A 89 -8.08 16.07 6.33
C GLY A 89 -9.01 17.11 5.69
N GLN A 90 -8.64 17.60 4.51
CA GLN A 90 -9.38 18.64 3.78
C GLN A 90 -9.24 18.42 2.26
N ILE A 91 -10.28 18.78 1.52
CA ILE A 91 -10.26 18.85 0.07
C ILE A 91 -9.90 20.28 -0.33
N LEU A 92 -8.83 20.44 -1.10
CA LEU A 92 -8.41 21.74 -1.63
C LEU A 92 -9.13 22.08 -2.94
N ASP A 93 -9.23 21.10 -3.83
CA ASP A 93 -9.85 21.26 -5.15
C ASP A 93 -10.30 19.91 -5.73
N LYS A 94 -11.23 19.94 -6.69
CA LYS A 94 -11.68 18.79 -7.48
C LYS A 94 -11.41 19.05 -8.95
N ILE A 95 -10.31 18.47 -9.45
CA ILE A 95 -9.85 18.67 -10.83
C ILE A 95 -10.49 17.65 -11.76
N THR A 96 -11.33 18.11 -12.69
CA THR A 96 -11.94 17.28 -13.74
C THR A 96 -11.30 17.49 -15.12
N ASP A 97 -10.55 18.58 -15.30
CA ASP A 97 -9.80 18.86 -16.51
C ASP A 97 -8.63 17.86 -16.68
N LYS A 98 -8.64 17.15 -17.81
CA LYS A 98 -7.66 16.10 -18.10
C LYS A 98 -6.24 16.65 -18.26
N TYR A 99 -6.09 17.86 -18.79
CA TYR A 99 -4.77 18.44 -19.02
C TYR A 99 -4.07 18.76 -17.70
N THR A 100 -4.77 19.48 -16.82
CA THR A 100 -4.30 19.79 -15.46
C THR A 100 -4.04 18.53 -14.65
N ALA A 101 -4.98 17.58 -14.66
CA ALA A 101 -4.82 16.31 -13.95
C ALA A 101 -3.59 15.54 -14.44
N ARG A 102 -3.37 15.46 -15.76
CA ARG A 102 -2.20 14.81 -16.36
C ARG A 102 -0.90 15.46 -15.89
N ASN A 103 -0.83 16.79 -15.88
CA ASN A 103 0.39 17.49 -15.46
C ASN A 103 0.74 17.21 -13.99
N LEU A 104 -0.25 17.14 -13.10
CA LEU A 104 -0.04 16.75 -11.69
C LEU A 104 0.37 15.29 -11.55
N ILE A 105 -0.35 14.37 -12.21
CA ILE A 105 -0.08 12.93 -12.16
C ILE A 105 1.31 12.60 -12.68
N TYR A 106 1.80 13.28 -13.72
CA TYR A 106 3.12 13.01 -14.29
C TYR A 106 4.23 13.92 -13.75
N ASN A 107 3.92 14.88 -12.86
CA ASN A 107 4.92 15.75 -12.26
C ASN A 107 6.01 14.91 -11.56
N LEU A 108 7.28 15.12 -11.91
CA LEU A 108 8.42 14.39 -11.35
C LEU A 108 8.66 14.71 -9.88
N LEU A 109 8.19 15.87 -9.40
CA LEU A 109 8.31 16.30 -8.01
C LEU A 109 7.25 15.68 -7.11
N ARG A 110 6.23 14.99 -7.65
CA ARG A 110 5.11 14.43 -6.86
C ARG A 110 5.51 13.41 -5.81
N PHE A 111 6.72 12.86 -5.90
CA PHE A 111 7.28 11.88 -4.95
C PHE A 111 8.26 12.50 -3.97
N ASN A 112 8.57 13.78 -4.12
CA ASN A 112 9.49 14.51 -3.27
C ASN A 112 8.66 15.31 -2.26
N ASP A 113 9.16 15.40 -1.02
CA ASP A 113 8.58 16.25 0.04
C ASP A 113 8.96 17.71 -0.25
N VAL A 114 8.39 18.27 -1.33
CA VAL A 114 8.64 19.64 -1.81
C VAL A 114 7.48 20.52 -1.39
N GLU A 115 7.81 21.65 -0.78
CA GLU A 115 6.84 22.67 -0.39
C GLU A 115 5.97 23.09 -1.58
N GLY A 116 4.64 23.09 -1.38
CA GLY A 116 3.67 23.46 -2.41
C GLY A 116 3.23 22.32 -3.35
N MET A 117 3.80 21.12 -3.26
CA MET A 117 3.29 19.96 -4.02
C MET A 117 2.09 19.32 -3.30
N PRO A 118 0.88 19.33 -3.87
CA PRO A 118 -0.29 18.76 -3.19
C PRO A 118 -0.24 17.22 -3.19
N SER A 119 -0.71 16.62 -2.10
CA SER A 119 -1.16 15.23 -2.11
C SER A 119 -2.50 15.16 -2.84
N PHE A 120 -2.67 14.19 -3.73
CA PHE A 120 -3.89 14.04 -4.52
C PHE A 120 -4.30 12.58 -4.65
N ILE A 121 -5.58 12.38 -4.94
CA ILE A 121 -6.14 11.09 -5.35
C ILE A 121 -6.60 11.26 -6.80
N ALA A 122 -6.21 10.31 -7.64
CA ALA A 122 -6.57 10.31 -9.05
C ALA A 122 -7.39 9.06 -9.38
N ILE A 123 -8.51 9.26 -10.06
CA ILE A 123 -9.28 8.16 -10.66
C ILE A 123 -8.78 7.99 -12.08
N VAL A 124 -8.04 6.91 -12.32
CA VAL A 124 -7.51 6.58 -13.64
C VAL A 124 -8.28 5.36 -14.16
N LYS A 125 -8.95 5.52 -15.30
CA LYS A 125 -9.54 4.38 -16.01
C LYS A 125 -8.43 3.72 -16.83
N GLY A 126 -8.02 2.52 -16.43
CA GLY A 126 -7.15 1.69 -17.24
C GLY A 126 -7.88 1.24 -18.50
N HIS A 127 -7.20 1.29 -19.63
CA HIS A 127 -7.58 0.55 -20.83
C HIS A 127 -6.57 -0.59 -20.98
N ILE A 128 -7.07 -1.81 -21.12
CA ILE A 128 -6.26 -2.94 -21.56
C ILE A 128 -6.58 -3.04 -23.05
N ASP A 129 -5.60 -2.81 -23.91
CA ASP A 129 -5.74 -3.07 -25.34
C ASP A 129 -6.05 -4.58 -25.48
N GLU A 130 -7.16 -4.91 -26.16
CA GLU A 130 -7.52 -6.30 -26.49
C GLU A 130 -6.52 -6.92 -27.49
#